data_AF-A0A6J6IK83-F1
#
_entry.id   AF-A0A6J6IK83-F1
#
_cell.length_a   1.000
_cell.length_b   1.000
_cell.length_c   1.000
_cell.angle_alpha   90.00
_cell.angle_beta   90.00
_cell.angle_gamma   90.00
#
_symmetry.space_group_name_H-M   'P 1'
#
loop_
_entity.id
_entity.type
_entity.pdbx_description
1 polymer ?
#
loop_
_entity_poly.entity_id
_entity_poly.type
_entity_poly.pdbx_seq_one_letter_code
_entity_poly.pdbx_strand_id
1 'polypeptide(L)' 'MLCAVEIDVPGALPRVIRAMVTVNTELKIDEISHVYLGGAKALRKDIAQ' A
#
# COMPACT_ATOMS: atom_id res chain seq x y z
N MET A 1 8.82 -4.18 -14.53
CA MET A 1 8.14 -3.12 -13.76
C MET A 1 7.05 -2.56 -14.66
N LEU A 2 5.83 -2.43 -14.16
CA LEU A 2 4.66 -1.96 -14.90
C LEU A 2 3.98 -0.87 -14.08
N CYS A 3 3.50 0.17 -14.75
CA CYS A 3 2.68 1.21 -14.13
C CYS A 3 1.24 1.07 -14.61
N ALA A 4 0.30 1.41 -13.75
CA ALA A 4 -1.12 1.52 -14.06
C ALA A 4 -1.71 2.73 -13.33
N VAL A 5 -2.86 3.19 -13.80
CA VAL A 5 -3.64 4.23 -13.14
C VAL A 5 -4.61 3.56 -12.17
N GLU A 6 -4.64 4.04 -10.93
CA GLU A 6 -5.60 3.58 -9.92
C GLU A 6 -7.03 3.95 -10.31
N ILE A 7 -8.00 3.18 -9.82
CA ILE A 7 -9.42 3.55 -9.92
C ILE A 7 -9.71 4.94 -9.31
N ASP A 8 -10.50 5.74 -10.02
CA ASP A 8 -10.94 7.06 -9.55
C ASP A 8 -12.18 6.93 -8.66
N VAL A 9 -11.96 6.87 -7.34
CA VAL A 9 -13.03 6.75 -6.34
C VAL A 9 -13.30 8.12 -5.71
N PRO A 10 -14.56 8.62 -5.71
CA PRO A 10 -14.91 9.89 -5.08
C PRO A 10 -14.51 9.95 -3.60
N GLY A 11 -13.82 11.03 -3.21
CA GLY A 11 -13.33 11.23 -1.84
C GLY A 11 -12.10 10.40 -1.45
N ALA A 12 -11.49 9.67 -2.40
CA ALA A 12 -10.24 8.97 -2.15
C ALA A 12 -9.08 9.93 -1.86
N LEU A 13 -8.04 9.41 -1.20
CA LEU A 13 -6.85 10.17 -0.87
C LEU A 13 -6.15 10.63 -2.15
N PRO A 14 -5.95 11.95 -2.37
CA PRO A 14 -5.34 12.45 -3.60
C PRO A 14 -3.82 12.28 -3.57
N ARG A 15 -3.20 12.21 -4.75
CA ARG A 15 -1.73 12.16 -4.94
C ARG A 15 -1.06 11.00 -4.19
N VAL A 16 -1.58 9.80 -4.37
CA VAL A 16 -1.05 8.56 -3.77
C VAL A 16 -0.34 7.73 -4.82
N ILE A 17 0.88 7.30 -4.53
CA ILE A 17 1.58 6.26 -5.29
C ILE A 17 1.43 4.94 -4.52
N ARG A 18 1.03 3.88 -5.21
CA ARG A 18 1.00 2.52 -4.67
C ARG A 18 2.00 1.66 -5.41
N ALA A 19 2.63 0.76 -4.66
CA ALA A 19 3.55 -0.22 -5.21
C ALA A 19 3.12 -1.61 -4.76
N MET A 20 3.07 -2.53 -5.71
CA MET A 20 3.01 -3.96 -5.44
C MET A 20 4.36 -4.55 -5.85
N VAL A 21 4.99 -5.26 -4.93
CA VAL A 21 6.27 -5.91 -5.17
C VAL A 21 6.09 -7.39 -4.97
N THR A 22 6.26 -8.15 -6.05
CA THR A 22 6.36 -9.60 -5.98
C THR A 22 7.79 -9.96 -5.61
N VAL A 23 7.98 -10.67 -4.51
CA VAL A 23 9.29 -11.11 -4.01
C VAL A 23 9.26 -12.61 -3.74
N ASN A 24 10.38 -13.30 -3.97
CA ASN A 24 10.60 -14.64 -3.43
C ASN A 24 11.19 -14.48 -2.03
N THR A 25 10.52 -15.02 -1.02
CA THR A 25 10.94 -14.90 0.38
C THR A 25 10.52 -16.16 1.15
N GLU A 26 11.25 -16.47 2.22
CA GLU A 26 10.91 -17.53 3.17
C GLU A 26 10.01 -17.03 4.31
N LEU A 27 9.80 -15.71 4.40
CA LEU A 27 8.90 -15.10 5.37
C LEU A 27 7.46 -15.58 5.17
N LYS A 28 6.77 -15.84 6.28
CA LYS A 28 5.34 -16.08 6.31
C LYS A 28 4.57 -14.78 6.07
N ILE A 29 3.30 -14.92 5.72
CA ILE A 29 2.44 -13.78 5.36
C ILE A 29 2.25 -12.77 6.50
N ASP A 30 2.22 -13.23 7.75
CA ASP A 30 2.09 -12.41 8.96
C ASP A 30 3.40 -11.68 9.34
N GLU A 31 4.53 -12.11 8.78
CA GLU A 31 5.82 -11.45 8.93
C GLU A 31 6.03 -10.33 7.89
N ILE A 32 5.15 -10.21 6.89
CA ILE A 32 5.27 -9.19 5.84
C ILE A 32 4.76 -7.83 6.35
N SER A 33 5.67 -6.85 6.38
CA SER A 33 5.34 -5.47 6.71
C SER A 33 4.93 -4.68 5.47
N HIS A 34 3.65 -4.33 5.38
CA HIS A 34 3.15 -3.39 4.38
C HIS A 34 3.37 -1.95 4.87
N VAL A 35 4.14 -1.17 4.13
CA VAL A 35 4.56 0.18 4.56
C VAL A 35 3.68 1.27 3.95
N TYR A 36 3.11 2.13 4.80
CA TYR A 36 2.30 3.28 4.40
C TYR A 36 2.93 4.56 4.94
N LEU A 37 3.31 5.47 4.04
CA LEU A 37 4.05 6.68 4.38
C LEU A 37 3.24 7.96 4.10
N GLY A 38 3.60 9.05 4.76
CA GLY A 38 2.95 10.36 4.58
C GLY A 38 1.43 10.28 4.82
N GLY A 39 0.65 10.90 3.93
CA GLY A 39 -0.82 10.88 4.00
C GLY A 39 -1.41 9.47 3.84
N ALA A 40 -0.70 8.55 3.20
CA ALA A 40 -1.18 7.18 2.97
C ALA A 40 -1.29 6.35 4.26
N LYS A 41 -0.70 6.81 5.38
CA LYS A 41 -0.92 6.22 6.71
C LYS A 41 -2.41 6.09 7.05
N ALA A 42 -3.24 7.02 6.57
CA ALA A 42 -4.69 6.99 6.78
C ALA A 42 -5.41 5.79 6.11
N LEU A 43 -4.73 5.05 5.20
CA LEU A 43 -5.28 3.89 4.51
C LEU A 43 -5.19 2.59 5.33
N ARG A 44 -4.30 2.50 6.32
CA ARG A 44 -4.23 1.37 7.27
C ARG A 44 -4.70 1.81 8.64
N LYS A 45 -6.01 1.78 8.83
CA LYS A 45 -6.65 2.07 10.12
C LYS A 45 -6.71 0.85 11.05
N ASP A 46 -6.50 -0.34 10.48
CA ASP A 46 -6.52 -1.65 11.14
C ASP A 46 -5.23 -1.94 11.92
N ILE A 47 -4.13 -1.30 11.57
CA ILE A 47 -2.85 -1.39 12.27
C ILE A 47 -2.48 0.03 12.66
N ALA A 48 -2.83 0.43 13.88
CA ALA A 48 -2.29 1.64 14.47
C ALA A 48 -0.76 1.45 14.56
N GLN A 49 -0.03 2.06 13.65
CA GLN A 49 1.42 2.04 13.58
C GLN A 49 2.01 3.20 14.38
#